data_AF-A0A3B1B7Q2-F1
#
_entry.id   AF-A0A3B1B7Q2-F1
#
_cell.length_a   1.000
_cell.length_b   1.000
_cell.length_c   1.000
_cell.angle_alpha   90.00
_cell.angle_beta   90.00
_cell.angle_gamma   90.00
#
_symmetry.space_group_name_H-M   'P 1'
#
loop_
_entity.id
_entity.type
_entity.pdbx_description
1 polymer ?
#
loop_
_entity_poly.entity_id
_entity_poly.type
_entity_poly.pdbx_seq_one_letter_code
_entity_poly.pdbx_strand_id
1 'polypeptide(L)'
;MDIRSFAIAATTLVLSTGVNAATATYGYLTSDDTTNYILDMNTGRQYLRFDENRLTYADTLIAISTGGAYEGWSMATSTIADDFYSAILGTATTPCTGATPQYTTCGYVTGWVDNVFGTSSRTWRDQFFYLSTFTTPGVFARDVGLFNIEDTGQLRDTDDAMSFFDADVNVTTTADFIVGYMLYRDVAAVPVPSAVWLFGSGLLGMFGVARRKIRS
;
A
#
# COMPACT_ATOMS: atom_id res chain seq x y z
N MET A 1 -41.14 32.23 -53.08
CA MET A 1 -40.93 30.89 -52.52
C MET A 1 -39.72 30.98 -51.61
N ASP A 2 -39.98 31.10 -50.31
CA ASP A 2 -38.99 31.24 -49.23
C ASP A 2 -38.69 29.86 -48.64
N ILE A 3 -37.41 29.48 -48.56
CA ILE A 3 -36.95 28.31 -47.79
C ILE A 3 -35.89 28.81 -46.82
N ARG A 4 -36.32 29.03 -45.57
CA ARG A 4 -35.44 29.35 -44.44
C ARG A 4 -34.92 28.04 -43.83
N SER A 5 -33.63 27.78 -44.00
CA SER A 5 -32.92 26.67 -43.37
C SER A 5 -32.77 26.90 -41.86
N PHE A 6 -33.42 26.05 -41.06
CA PHE A 6 -33.19 25.96 -39.62
C PHE A 6 -32.04 24.97 -39.36
N ALA A 7 -30.89 25.47 -38.91
CA ALA A 7 -29.80 24.63 -38.41
C ALA A 7 -30.04 24.37 -36.92
N ILE A 8 -30.29 23.11 -36.55
CA ILE A 8 -30.40 22.67 -35.16
C ILE A 8 -28.99 22.32 -34.68
N ALA A 9 -28.42 23.15 -33.81
CA ALA A 9 -27.19 22.83 -33.10
C ALA A 9 -27.52 21.86 -31.95
N ALA A 10 -27.14 20.60 -32.09
CA ALA A 10 -27.24 19.60 -31.04
C ALA A 10 -26.02 19.72 -30.10
N THR A 11 -26.22 20.29 -28.92
CA THR A 11 -25.21 20.33 -27.86
C THR A 11 -25.19 18.99 -27.14
N THR A 12 -24.20 18.14 -27.43
CA THR A 12 -23.96 16.88 -26.72
C THR A 12 -23.38 17.17 -25.34
N LEU A 13 -24.19 16.96 -24.28
CA LEU A 13 -23.73 16.97 -22.90
C LEU A 13 -22.96 15.67 -22.63
N VAL A 14 -21.63 15.75 -22.55
CA VAL A 14 -20.80 14.61 -22.12
C VAL A 14 -20.88 14.55 -20.60
N LEU A 15 -21.78 13.70 -20.09
CA LEU A 15 -21.78 13.32 -18.68
C LEU A 15 -20.57 12.39 -18.46
N SER A 16 -19.46 12.93 -17.97
CA SER A 16 -18.34 12.13 -17.50
C SER A 16 -18.81 11.34 -16.28
N THR A 17 -19.10 10.05 -16.45
CA THR A 17 -19.22 9.14 -15.32
C THR A 17 -17.83 9.04 -14.70
N GLY A 18 -17.61 9.70 -13.57
CA GLY A 18 -16.40 9.48 -12.78
C GLY A 18 -16.35 8.00 -12.43
N VAL A 19 -15.37 7.28 -12.98
CA VAL A 19 -15.02 5.95 -12.51
C VAL A 19 -14.44 6.18 -11.12
N ASN A 20 -15.26 6.02 -10.08
CA ASN A 20 -14.75 6.07 -8.71
C ASN A 20 -13.86 4.84 -8.57
N ALA A 21 -12.54 5.05 -8.45
CA ALA A 21 -11.62 3.98 -8.08
C ALA A 21 -12.13 3.39 -6.75
N ALA A 22 -12.36 2.08 -6.73
CA ALA A 22 -12.84 1.40 -5.55
C ALA A 22 -11.68 1.30 -4.56
N THR A 23 -11.71 2.12 -3.51
CA THR A 23 -10.81 1.95 -2.38
C THR A 23 -11.15 0.65 -1.67
N ALA A 24 -10.16 -0.19 -1.43
CA ALA A 24 -10.30 -1.41 -0.66
C ALA A 24 -9.63 -1.27 0.70
N THR A 25 -10.25 -1.87 1.72
CA THR A 25 -9.79 -1.77 3.11
C THR A 25 -9.76 -3.15 3.76
N TYR A 26 -8.61 -3.51 4.33
CA TYR A 26 -8.41 -4.72 5.11
C TYR A 26 -7.65 -4.39 6.39
N GLY A 27 -8.30 -4.60 7.55
CA GLY A 27 -7.75 -4.17 8.83
C GLY A 27 -7.52 -2.66 8.84
N TYR A 28 -6.26 -2.27 9.04
CA TYR A 28 -5.80 -0.87 8.97
C TYR A 28 -5.27 -0.46 7.60
N LEU A 29 -5.14 -1.39 6.66
CA LEU A 29 -4.62 -1.10 5.32
C LEU A 29 -5.72 -0.64 4.37
N THR A 30 -5.45 0.43 3.65
CA THR A 30 -6.27 0.94 2.56
C THR A 30 -5.45 1.05 1.29
N SER A 31 -5.98 0.59 0.17
CA SER A 31 -5.36 0.73 -1.15
C SER A 31 -6.41 1.27 -2.13
N ASP A 32 -5.95 2.07 -3.09
CA ASP A 32 -6.75 2.46 -4.25
C ASP A 32 -5.90 2.32 -5.52
N ASP A 33 -6.57 2.30 -6.68
CA ASP A 33 -5.89 2.16 -7.97
C ASP A 33 -5.42 3.51 -8.56
N THR A 34 -5.49 4.59 -7.77
CA THR A 34 -5.03 5.93 -8.18
C THR A 34 -3.69 6.30 -7.56
N THR A 35 -3.37 5.68 -6.43
CA THR A 35 -2.14 5.86 -5.68
C THR A 35 -1.31 4.60 -5.80
N ASN A 36 -0.02 4.76 -6.06
CA ASN A 36 0.90 3.63 -6.23
C ASN A 36 1.32 3.03 -4.88
N TYR A 37 0.51 3.20 -3.82
CA TYR A 37 0.81 2.75 -2.46
C TYR A 37 -0.42 2.26 -1.69
N ILE A 38 -0.16 1.38 -0.72
CA ILE A 38 -1.07 0.93 0.32
C ILE A 38 -0.77 1.76 1.56
N LEU A 39 -1.79 2.36 2.16
CA LEU A 39 -1.69 3.18 3.36
C LEU A 39 -2.12 2.39 4.59
N ASP A 40 -1.25 2.32 5.60
CA ASP A 40 -1.64 1.92 6.94
C ASP A 40 -2.22 3.13 7.69
N MET A 41 -3.53 3.08 7.92
CA MET A 41 -4.29 4.13 8.60
C MET A 41 -3.99 4.23 10.10
N ASN A 42 -3.37 3.22 10.71
CA ASN A 42 -3.01 3.22 12.12
C ASN A 42 -1.69 3.96 12.37
N THR A 43 -0.69 3.74 11.51
CA THR A 43 0.65 4.33 11.68
C THR A 43 0.93 5.51 10.75
N GLY A 44 0.18 5.65 9.65
CA GLY A 44 0.48 6.59 8.56
C GLY A 44 1.57 6.09 7.61
N ARG A 45 2.07 4.87 7.79
CA ARG A 45 3.06 4.27 6.91
C ARG A 45 2.46 3.97 5.54
N GLN A 46 3.28 4.16 4.51
CA GLN A 46 2.95 3.77 3.16
C GLN A 46 3.81 2.59 2.74
N TYR A 47 3.18 1.62 2.07
CA TYR A 47 3.83 0.50 1.41
C TYR A 47 3.60 0.65 -0.08
N LEU A 48 4.61 0.42 -0.90
CA LEU A 48 4.41 0.45 -2.35
C LEU A 48 3.48 -0.71 -2.75
N ARG A 49 2.58 -0.50 -3.71
CA ARG A 49 1.72 -1.58 -4.21
C ARG A 49 2.55 -2.69 -4.84
N PHE A 50 2.02 -3.92 -4.83
CA PHE A 50 2.79 -5.10 -5.21
C PHE A 50 3.09 -5.18 -6.72
N ASP A 51 2.34 -4.46 -7.54
CA ASP A 51 2.53 -4.35 -8.98
C ASP A 51 3.55 -3.28 -9.40
N GLU A 52 4.00 -2.44 -8.46
CA GLU A 52 4.84 -1.27 -8.78
C GLU A 52 6.34 -1.56 -8.78
N ASN A 53 6.85 -2.38 -7.86
CA ASN A 53 8.27 -2.72 -7.79
C ASN A 53 8.54 -4.12 -8.34
N ARG A 54 9.28 -4.20 -9.44
CA ARG A 54 9.69 -5.46 -10.10
C ARG A 54 11.18 -5.48 -10.40
N LEU A 55 11.96 -5.01 -9.44
CA LEU A 55 13.41 -4.83 -9.55
C LEU A 55 14.16 -5.93 -8.80
N THR A 56 15.36 -6.26 -9.30
CA THR A 56 16.33 -7.09 -8.56
C THR A 56 16.75 -6.37 -7.26
N TYR A 57 17.42 -7.07 -6.35
CA TYR A 57 17.97 -6.47 -5.13
C TYR A 57 18.90 -5.29 -5.45
N ALA A 58 19.84 -5.50 -6.38
CA ALA A 58 20.79 -4.46 -6.78
C ALA A 58 20.10 -3.26 -7.44
N ASP A 59 19.13 -3.50 -8.33
CA ASP A 59 18.36 -2.43 -8.97
C ASP A 59 17.46 -1.69 -7.97
N THR A 60 16.91 -2.41 -6.99
CA THR A 60 16.12 -1.82 -5.89
C THR A 60 16.99 -0.87 -5.07
N LEU A 61 18.22 -1.25 -4.74
CA LEU A 61 19.17 -0.38 -4.04
C LEU A 61 19.47 0.91 -4.82
N ILE A 62 19.61 0.81 -6.14
CA ILE A 62 19.78 1.99 -7.01
C ILE A 62 18.50 2.84 -7.00
N ALA A 63 17.33 2.21 -7.11
CA ALA A 63 16.06 2.90 -7.21
C ALA A 63 15.68 3.66 -5.93
N ILE A 64 16.05 3.15 -4.74
CA ILE A 64 15.81 3.84 -3.46
C ILE A 64 16.88 4.88 -3.10
N SER A 65 18.01 4.89 -3.83
CA SER A 65 19.08 5.87 -3.61
C SER A 65 18.66 7.29 -4.05
N THR A 66 19.44 8.30 -3.66
CA THR A 66 19.19 9.70 -4.05
C THR A 66 19.15 9.85 -5.58
N GLY A 67 18.08 10.46 -6.09
CA GLY A 67 17.82 10.59 -7.53
C GLY A 67 17.24 9.33 -8.20
N GLY A 68 17.01 8.26 -7.44
CA GLY A 68 16.34 7.04 -7.91
C GLY A 68 14.82 7.18 -7.99
N ALA A 69 14.17 6.26 -8.70
CA ALA A 69 12.71 6.28 -8.93
C ALA A 69 11.89 6.17 -7.64
N TYR A 70 12.45 5.54 -6.61
CA TYR A 70 11.87 5.34 -5.30
C TYR A 70 12.70 6.04 -4.21
N GLU A 71 13.29 7.20 -4.52
CA GLU A 71 13.98 8.02 -3.51
C GLU A 71 13.07 8.26 -2.29
N GLY A 72 13.62 8.04 -1.09
CA GLY A 72 12.91 8.20 0.18
C GLY A 72 12.11 6.97 0.62
N TRP A 73 12.12 5.90 -0.15
CA TRP A 73 11.62 4.59 0.25
C TRP A 73 12.75 3.72 0.83
N SER A 74 12.37 2.70 1.59
CA SER A 74 13.26 1.70 2.17
C SER A 74 12.73 0.30 1.87
N MET A 75 13.61 -0.69 1.71
CA MET A 75 13.19 -2.09 1.70
C MET A 75 12.70 -2.51 3.08
N ALA A 76 11.53 -3.17 3.14
CA ALA A 76 11.01 -3.71 4.38
C ALA A 76 11.94 -4.78 4.95
N THR A 77 12.13 -4.76 6.27
CA THR A 77 12.72 -5.86 7.04
C THR A 77 11.62 -6.80 7.54
N SER A 78 11.98 -7.93 8.14
CA SER A 78 11.00 -8.81 8.79
C SER A 78 10.15 -8.07 9.84
N THR A 79 10.72 -7.15 10.61
CA THR A 79 9.95 -6.31 11.54
C THR A 79 8.90 -5.45 10.83
N ILE A 80 9.22 -4.90 9.66
CA ILE A 80 8.26 -4.09 8.89
C ILE A 80 7.21 -4.98 8.22
N ALA A 81 7.57 -6.21 7.83
CA ALA A 81 6.62 -7.21 7.36
C ALA A 81 5.65 -7.65 8.49
N ASP A 82 6.13 -7.85 9.71
CA ASP A 82 5.32 -8.11 10.92
C ASP A 82 4.28 -7.02 11.18
N ASP A 83 4.69 -5.75 11.02
CA ASP A 83 3.80 -4.61 11.11
C ASP A 83 2.72 -4.68 10.00
N PHE A 84 3.09 -5.07 8.77
CA PHE A 84 2.13 -5.25 7.68
C PHE A 84 1.14 -6.38 7.95
N TYR A 85 1.59 -7.54 8.46
CA TYR A 85 0.72 -8.65 8.87
C TYR A 85 -0.28 -8.22 9.95
N SER A 86 0.19 -7.46 10.93
CA SER A 86 -0.66 -6.94 12.01
C SER A 86 -1.67 -5.92 11.47
N ALA A 87 -1.21 -5.03 10.59
CA ALA A 87 -2.04 -4.01 9.96
C ALA A 87 -3.15 -4.61 9.09
N ILE A 88 -2.85 -5.56 8.19
CA ILE A 88 -3.85 -6.16 7.32
C ILE A 88 -4.90 -6.98 8.09
N LEU A 89 -4.52 -7.58 9.21
CA LEU A 89 -5.43 -8.29 10.11
C LEU A 89 -6.20 -7.36 11.06
N GLY A 90 -5.81 -6.09 11.16
CA GLY A 90 -6.38 -5.13 12.09
C GLY A 90 -6.10 -5.49 13.56
N THR A 91 -4.93 -6.08 13.82
CA THR A 91 -4.48 -6.48 15.17
C THR A 91 -3.17 -5.80 15.54
N ALA A 92 -2.79 -5.87 16.82
CA ALA A 92 -1.53 -5.33 17.30
C ALA A 92 -0.34 -6.29 17.13
N THR A 93 -0.62 -7.61 17.06
CA THR A 93 0.38 -8.67 16.91
C THR A 93 -0.24 -9.84 16.16
N THR A 94 0.61 -10.70 15.59
CA THR A 94 0.20 -11.94 14.92
C THR A 94 1.08 -13.11 15.39
N PRO A 95 0.71 -14.37 15.10
CA PRO A 95 1.60 -15.52 15.24
C PRO A 95 2.90 -15.40 14.46
N CYS A 96 2.98 -14.48 13.49
CA CYS A 96 4.19 -14.21 12.72
C CYS A 96 5.08 -13.11 13.33
N THR A 97 4.69 -12.49 14.44
CA THR A 97 5.55 -11.49 15.08
C THR A 97 6.82 -12.13 15.64
N GLY A 98 7.98 -11.66 15.19
CA GLY A 98 9.29 -12.18 15.58
C GLY A 98 9.80 -13.26 14.64
N ALA A 99 10.70 -14.12 15.14
CA ALA A 99 11.27 -15.18 14.31
C ALA A 99 10.26 -16.31 14.10
N THR A 100 9.88 -16.57 12.86
CA THR A 100 8.91 -17.62 12.51
C THR A 100 9.58 -18.80 11.81
N PRO A 101 9.12 -20.04 12.08
CA PRO A 101 9.44 -21.17 11.22
C PRO A 101 8.92 -20.96 9.79
N GLN A 102 9.49 -21.69 8.83
CA GLN A 102 9.00 -21.67 7.45
C GLN A 102 7.51 -21.99 7.35
N TYR A 103 6.79 -21.23 6.51
CA TYR A 103 5.36 -21.37 6.23
C TYR A 103 4.44 -21.20 7.45
N THR A 104 4.81 -20.35 8.40
CA THR A 104 3.96 -20.02 9.54
C THR A 104 2.70 -19.30 9.06
N THR A 105 1.53 -19.72 9.57
CA THR A 105 0.26 -19.05 9.26
C THR A 105 0.04 -17.88 10.22
N CYS A 106 -0.03 -16.66 9.67
CA CYS A 106 -0.19 -15.43 10.46
C CYS A 106 -1.66 -15.12 10.77
N GLY A 107 -2.58 -15.58 9.92
CA GLY A 107 -4.00 -15.32 10.09
C GLY A 107 -4.79 -15.46 8.79
N TYR A 108 -6.02 -14.99 8.82
CA TYR A 108 -6.93 -14.99 7.67
C TYR A 108 -7.59 -13.62 7.51
N VAL A 109 -7.50 -13.07 6.30
CA VAL A 109 -8.15 -11.83 5.90
C VAL A 109 -9.55 -12.14 5.40
N THR A 110 -10.58 -11.79 6.18
CA THR A 110 -11.98 -12.04 5.79
C THR A 110 -12.34 -11.20 4.57
N GLY A 111 -12.91 -11.84 3.54
CA GLY A 111 -13.35 -11.14 2.33
C GLY A 111 -12.20 -10.66 1.45
N TRP A 112 -11.03 -11.28 1.57
CA TRP A 112 -9.90 -11.03 0.66
C TRP A 112 -10.33 -11.20 -0.80
N VAL A 113 -9.86 -10.27 -1.64
CA VAL A 113 -10.03 -10.29 -3.08
C VAL A 113 -8.63 -10.19 -3.68
N ASP A 114 -8.29 -11.13 -4.56
CA ASP A 114 -7.01 -11.17 -5.26
C ASP A 114 -6.71 -9.86 -6.02
N ASN A 115 -5.43 -9.45 -6.04
CA ASN A 115 -4.91 -8.24 -6.72
C ASN A 115 -5.36 -6.89 -6.16
N VAL A 116 -6.04 -6.87 -5.02
CA VAL A 116 -6.52 -5.62 -4.41
C VAL A 116 -5.38 -4.67 -3.98
N PHE A 117 -4.19 -5.23 -3.73
CA PHE A 117 -2.95 -4.51 -3.42
C PHE A 117 -1.96 -4.49 -4.58
N GLY A 118 -2.42 -4.85 -5.79
CA GLY A 118 -1.59 -5.01 -6.98
C GLY A 118 -1.25 -6.48 -7.26
N THR A 119 -1.06 -6.80 -8.54
CA THR A 119 -0.73 -8.15 -9.02
C THR A 119 0.76 -8.47 -8.80
N SER A 120 1.09 -9.56 -8.09
CA SER A 120 2.48 -9.82 -7.67
C SER A 120 3.03 -11.23 -7.89
N SER A 121 2.20 -12.24 -8.17
CA SER A 121 2.74 -13.50 -8.69
C SER A 121 1.76 -14.23 -9.57
N ARG A 122 0.76 -14.89 -8.97
CA ARG A 122 -0.20 -15.78 -9.62
C ARG A 122 -1.62 -15.30 -9.36
N THR A 123 -2.55 -15.73 -10.20
CA THR A 123 -3.99 -15.41 -10.08
C THR A 123 -4.68 -15.94 -8.81
N TRP A 124 -3.95 -16.52 -7.87
CA TRP A 124 -4.48 -17.12 -6.65
C TRP A 124 -3.63 -16.79 -5.42
N ARG A 125 -2.59 -15.97 -5.58
CA ARG A 125 -1.70 -15.62 -4.49
C ARG A 125 -0.96 -14.33 -4.81
N ASP A 126 -0.92 -13.44 -3.83
CA ASP A 126 -0.03 -12.29 -3.81
C ASP A 126 1.16 -12.51 -2.86
N GLN A 127 2.32 -12.01 -3.26
CA GLN A 127 3.60 -12.24 -2.59
C GLN A 127 4.50 -11.02 -2.69
N PHE A 128 5.36 -10.85 -1.69
CA PHE A 128 6.47 -9.90 -1.75
C PHE A 128 7.66 -10.43 -0.96
N PHE A 129 8.84 -9.97 -1.34
CA PHE A 129 10.07 -10.20 -0.62
C PHE A 129 10.29 -9.12 0.44
N TYR A 130 10.95 -9.48 1.53
CA TYR A 130 11.47 -8.54 2.52
C TYR A 130 12.85 -9.00 3.00
N LEU A 131 13.62 -8.11 3.60
CA LEU A 131 14.94 -8.42 4.14
C LEU A 131 14.78 -9.21 5.45
N SER A 132 15.28 -10.44 5.45
CA SER A 132 15.30 -11.25 6.66
C SER A 132 16.32 -10.69 7.65
N THR A 133 15.91 -10.49 8.89
CA THR A 133 16.84 -10.22 9.99
C THR A 133 17.05 -11.44 10.88
N PHE A 134 16.49 -12.59 10.52
CA PHE A 134 16.51 -13.78 11.35
C PHE A 134 17.52 -14.80 10.84
N THR A 135 18.25 -15.38 11.78
CA THR A 135 19.13 -16.51 11.54
C THR A 135 18.56 -17.71 12.27
N THR A 136 17.89 -18.61 11.54
CA THR A 136 17.42 -19.89 12.11
C THR A 136 18.64 -20.73 12.52
N PRO A 137 18.80 -21.08 13.81
CA PRO A 137 19.95 -21.88 14.24
C PRO A 137 20.00 -23.22 13.50
N GLY A 138 21.13 -23.50 12.84
CA GLY A 138 21.34 -24.75 12.10
C GLY A 138 20.88 -24.73 10.63
N VAL A 139 20.32 -23.62 10.15
CA VAL A 139 20.10 -23.36 8.72
C VAL A 139 21.11 -22.31 8.26
N PHE A 140 21.56 -22.39 7.01
CA PHE A 140 22.30 -21.28 6.41
C PHE A 140 21.39 -20.05 6.42
N ALA A 141 21.82 -18.99 7.11
CA ALA A 141 21.10 -17.73 7.12
C ALA A 141 20.78 -17.32 5.67
N ARG A 142 19.50 -17.10 5.41
CA ARG A 142 18.98 -16.65 4.12
C ARG A 142 18.64 -15.18 4.27
N ASP A 143 18.94 -14.39 3.25
CA ASP A 143 18.89 -12.93 3.34
C ASP A 143 17.47 -12.37 3.11
N VAL A 144 16.59 -13.19 2.52
CA VAL A 144 15.28 -12.76 2.04
C VAL A 144 14.19 -13.63 2.65
N GLY A 145 13.20 -12.98 3.26
CA GLY A 145 11.95 -13.59 3.67
C GLY A 145 10.85 -13.39 2.63
N LEU A 146 9.76 -14.15 2.77
CA LEU A 146 8.68 -14.20 1.80
C LEU A 146 7.31 -14.12 2.48
N PHE A 147 6.58 -13.06 2.14
CA PHE A 147 5.17 -12.94 2.44
C PHE A 147 4.31 -13.66 1.40
N ASN A 148 3.21 -14.25 1.86
CA ASN A 148 2.18 -14.78 0.98
C ASN A 148 0.78 -14.44 1.53
N ILE A 149 -0.12 -14.03 0.64
CA ILE A 149 -1.56 -14.08 0.87
C ILE A 149 -2.23 -14.90 -0.23
N GLU A 150 -2.92 -15.97 0.16
CA GLU A 150 -3.65 -16.83 -0.77
C GLU A 150 -5.03 -16.23 -1.10
N ASP A 151 -5.65 -16.66 -2.20
CA ASP A 151 -7.02 -16.29 -2.59
C ASP A 151 -8.08 -16.56 -1.52
N THR A 152 -7.83 -17.53 -0.63
CA THR A 152 -8.63 -17.80 0.58
C THR A 152 -8.50 -16.74 1.68
N GLY A 153 -7.59 -15.77 1.52
CA GLY A 153 -7.22 -14.77 2.51
C GLY A 153 -6.21 -15.27 3.54
N GLN A 154 -5.66 -16.48 3.41
CA GLN A 154 -4.66 -17.01 4.34
C GLN A 154 -3.33 -16.27 4.19
N LEU A 155 -2.84 -15.69 5.30
CA LEU A 155 -1.52 -15.08 5.39
C LEU A 155 -0.48 -16.10 5.83
N ARG A 156 0.64 -16.17 5.11
CA ARG A 156 1.79 -16.97 5.49
C ARG A 156 3.07 -16.15 5.47
N ASP A 157 3.96 -16.54 6.36
CA ASP A 157 5.29 -15.98 6.50
C ASP A 157 6.37 -17.04 6.37
N THR A 158 7.54 -16.63 5.89
CA THR A 158 8.75 -17.44 5.79
C THR A 158 9.95 -16.51 5.91
N ASP A 159 10.45 -16.31 7.12
CA ASP A 159 11.57 -15.41 7.42
C ASP A 159 12.87 -15.78 6.68
N ASP A 160 13.15 -17.06 6.46
CA ASP A 160 14.38 -17.54 5.82
C ASP A 160 14.10 -18.18 4.46
N ALA A 161 13.32 -17.49 3.63
CA ALA A 161 12.83 -18.04 2.38
C ALA A 161 13.95 -18.35 1.37
N MET A 162 14.88 -17.43 1.12
CA MET A 162 15.91 -17.61 0.08
C MET A 162 17.10 -16.64 0.15
N SER A 163 18.12 -16.87 -0.67
CA SER A 163 19.23 -15.93 -0.86
C SER A 163 18.82 -14.76 -1.79
N PHE A 164 19.58 -13.67 -1.78
CA PHE A 164 19.38 -12.57 -2.75
C PHE A 164 19.43 -13.04 -4.21
N PHE A 165 20.36 -13.95 -4.52
CA PHE A 165 20.50 -14.48 -5.88
C PHE A 165 19.24 -15.23 -6.33
N ASP A 166 18.68 -16.08 -5.47
CA ASP A 166 17.46 -16.83 -5.79
C ASP A 166 16.25 -15.89 -5.92
N ALA A 167 16.18 -14.84 -5.11
CA ALA A 167 15.15 -13.81 -5.22
C ALA A 167 15.24 -13.07 -6.57
N ASP A 168 16.45 -12.68 -7.00
CA ASP A 168 16.67 -12.01 -8.29
C ASP A 168 16.30 -12.88 -9.49
N VAL A 169 16.55 -14.18 -9.41
CA VAL A 169 16.11 -15.15 -10.45
C VAL A 169 14.59 -15.17 -10.55
N ASN A 170 13.88 -15.11 -9.41
CA ASN A 170 12.41 -15.08 -9.39
C ASN A 170 11.86 -13.79 -10.03
N VAL A 171 12.48 -12.63 -9.79
CA VAL A 171 12.05 -11.36 -10.41
C VAL A 171 12.18 -11.39 -11.95
N THR A 172 13.20 -12.08 -12.47
CA THR A 172 13.64 -11.89 -13.87
C THR A 172 13.23 -12.99 -14.85
N THR A 173 12.97 -14.22 -14.38
CA THR A 173 12.90 -15.40 -15.29
C THR A 173 11.51 -16.03 -15.43
N THR A 174 10.58 -15.72 -14.53
CA THR A 174 9.27 -16.39 -14.46
C THR A 174 8.14 -15.39 -14.67
N ALA A 175 7.53 -15.41 -15.86
CA ALA A 175 6.38 -14.56 -16.18
C ALA A 175 5.19 -14.77 -15.23
N ASP A 176 5.11 -15.94 -14.58
CA ASP A 176 4.06 -16.32 -13.62
C ASP A 176 4.46 -16.08 -12.14
N PHE A 177 5.60 -15.43 -11.87
CA PHE A 177 6.13 -15.27 -10.51
C PHE A 177 6.97 -14.00 -10.39
N ILE A 178 6.39 -12.84 -10.72
CA ILE A 178 7.09 -11.56 -10.66
C ILE A 178 6.92 -10.92 -9.27
N VAL A 179 7.66 -11.45 -8.30
CA VAL A 179 7.63 -10.99 -6.91
C VAL A 179 8.68 -9.90 -6.69
N GLY A 180 8.29 -8.74 -6.19
CA GLY A 180 9.20 -7.64 -5.86
C GLY A 180 9.54 -7.54 -4.37
N TYR A 181 10.54 -6.73 -4.04
CA TYR A 181 10.79 -6.32 -2.65
C TYR A 181 9.71 -5.35 -2.18
N MET A 182 9.12 -5.60 -1.01
CA MET A 182 8.25 -4.66 -0.34
C MET A 182 9.05 -3.41 0.00
N LEU A 183 8.61 -2.28 -0.53
CA LEU A 183 9.12 -0.97 -0.17
C LEU A 183 8.16 -0.28 0.77
N TYR A 184 8.69 0.42 1.76
CA TYR A 184 7.91 1.23 2.68
C TYR A 184 8.53 2.60 2.88
N ARG A 185 7.72 3.53 3.35
CA ARG A 185 8.17 4.80 3.92
C ARG A 185 7.23 5.24 5.03
N ASP A 186 7.81 5.81 6.07
CA ASP A 186 7.04 6.48 7.11
C ASP A 186 6.74 7.91 6.64
N VAL A 187 5.46 8.21 6.43
CA VAL A 187 5.05 9.58 6.16
C VAL A 187 4.78 10.22 7.52
N ALA A 188 5.70 11.09 7.95
CA ALA A 188 5.46 11.89 9.14
C ALA A 188 4.12 12.60 8.99
N ALA A 189 3.23 12.45 9.99
CA ALA A 189 1.97 13.16 10.01
C ALA A 189 2.28 14.65 9.84
N VAL A 190 1.93 15.20 8.67
CA VAL A 190 2.17 16.62 8.40
C VAL A 190 1.37 17.38 9.45
N PRO A 191 2.00 18.19 10.32
CA PRO A 191 1.29 18.96 11.32
C PRO A 191 0.17 19.71 10.61
N VAL A 192 -1.07 19.45 11.02
CA VAL A 192 -2.24 20.04 10.37
C VAL A 192 -2.00 21.55 10.29
N PRO A 193 -2.01 22.16 9.10
CA PRO A 193 -1.60 23.54 8.95
C PRO A 193 -2.33 24.41 9.96
N SER A 194 -1.63 25.38 10.55
CA SER A 194 -2.21 26.38 11.46
C SER A 194 -3.46 27.05 10.86
N ALA A 195 -3.62 27.01 9.54
CA ALA A 195 -4.84 27.34 8.82
C ALA A 195 -6.10 26.66 9.41
N VAL A 196 -6.09 25.37 9.78
CA VAL A 196 -7.27 24.70 10.38
C VAL A 196 -7.64 25.35 11.72
N TRP A 197 -6.65 25.75 12.51
CA TRP A 197 -6.86 26.50 13.74
C TRP A 197 -7.33 27.94 13.48
N LEU A 198 -6.83 28.59 12.43
CA LEU A 198 -7.29 29.92 12.01
C LEU A 198 -8.72 29.90 11.49
N PHE A 199 -9.10 28.89 10.72
CA PHE A 199 -10.47 28.71 10.26
C PHE A 199 -11.39 28.36 11.43
N GLY A 200 -10.99 27.47 12.33
CA GLY A 200 -11.77 27.13 13.53
C GLY A 200 -11.99 28.33 14.46
N SER A 201 -10.94 29.11 14.74
CA SER A 201 -11.03 30.31 15.58
C SER A 201 -11.75 31.46 14.89
N GLY A 202 -11.56 31.64 13.58
CA GLY A 202 -12.28 32.62 12.77
C GLY A 202 -13.79 32.36 12.74
N LEU A 203 -14.20 31.09 12.60
CA LEU A 203 -15.60 30.70 12.61
C LEU A 203 -16.25 31.00 13.98
N LEU A 204 -15.58 30.63 15.08
CA LEU A 204 -16.01 30.95 16.44
C LEU A 204 -16.11 32.47 16.67
N GLY A 205 -15.16 33.23 16.14
CA GLY A 205 -15.18 34.69 16.17
C GLY A 205 -16.41 35.27 15.47
N MET A 206 -16.78 34.75 14.30
CA MET A 206 -17.98 35.20 13.58
C MET A 206 -19.27 34.88 14.34
N PHE A 207 -19.39 33.70 14.95
CA PHE A 207 -20.56 33.37 15.79
C PHE A 207 -20.66 34.26 17.03
N GLY A 208 -19.53 34.66 17.61
CA GLY A 208 -19.48 35.60 18.75
C GLY A 208 -19.91 37.02 18.38
N VAL A 209 -19.55 37.51 17.20
CA VAL A 209 -19.92 38.87 16.73
C VAL A 209 -21.39 38.94 16.30
N ALA A 210 -21.92 37.88 15.67
CA ALA A 210 -23.32 37.85 15.20
C ALA A 210 -24.36 38.03 16.32
N ARG A 211 -24.05 37.62 17.56
CA ARG A 211 -24.97 37.75 18.71
C ARG A 211 -25.13 39.18 19.24
N ARG A 212 -24.26 40.13 18.89
CA ARG A 212 -24.35 41.51 19.40
C ARG A 212 -25.42 42.37 18.74
N LYS A 213 -26.04 41.90 17.64
CA LYS A 213 -26.98 42.73 16.84
C LYS A 213 -28.46 42.66 17.25
N ILE A 214 -28.83 41.93 18.31
CA ILE A 214 -30.26 41.71 18.72
C ILE A 214 -30.62 42.47 20.01
N ARG A 215 -29.97 43.61 20.29
CA ARG A 215 -30.42 44.54 21.34
C ARG A 215 -30.44 45.97 20.78
N SER A 216 -31.55 46.33 20.13
CA SER A 216 -32.00 47.71 19.96
C SER A 216 -33.52 47.74 20.02
#